data_AF-A0A7H8QL70-F1
#
_entry.id   AF-A0A7H8QL70-F1
#
_cell.length_a   1.000
_cell.length_b   1.000
_cell.length_c   1.000
_cell.angle_alpha   90.00
_cell.angle_beta   90.00
_cell.angle_gamma   90.00
#
_symmetry.space_group_name_H-M   'P 1'
#
loop_
_entity.id
_entity.type
_entity.pdbx_description
1 polymer ?
#
loop_
_entity_poly.entity_id
_entity_poly.type
_entity_poly.pdbx_seq_one_letter_code
_entity_poly.pdbx_strand_id
1 'polypeptide(L)'
;MTSVSWAEILPTLLESKSTIIDASVFALTLTHVAMSQQDSYLLATSRQYYTTAIQKVCAYDRVINPHDFIHVAMILAMYELYTCVPGDIQSWIIHVSAACKFANQCRSSDLSLTGHDLYRLRTVAVSFSSLSIPSLLLLYVKL
;
A
#
# COMPACT_ATOMS: atom_id res chain seq x y z
N MET A 1 -2.78 -20.87 10.43
CA MET A 1 -3.30 -19.76 9.59
C MET A 1 -2.99 -20.12 8.15
N THR A 2 -4.01 -20.32 7.32
CA THR A 2 -3.84 -20.50 5.88
C THR A 2 -3.36 -19.16 5.29
N SER A 3 -2.36 -19.21 4.41
CA SER A 3 -1.85 -18.03 3.70
C SER A 3 -2.98 -17.46 2.83
N VAL A 4 -3.66 -16.42 3.28
CA VAL A 4 -4.59 -15.67 2.43
C VAL A 4 -3.76 -14.88 1.43
N SER A 5 -3.86 -15.23 0.16
CA SER A 5 -3.14 -14.53 -0.90
C SER A 5 -3.65 -13.10 -1.01
N TRP A 6 -2.75 -12.14 -1.24
CA TRP A 6 -3.13 -10.76 -1.56
C TRP A 6 -4.12 -10.67 -2.72
N ALA A 7 -4.06 -11.61 -3.66
CA ALA A 7 -4.99 -11.66 -4.78
C ALA A 7 -6.43 -11.99 -4.34
N GLU A 8 -6.62 -12.74 -3.26
CA GLU A 8 -7.94 -13.19 -2.79
C GLU A 8 -8.71 -12.09 -2.06
N ILE A 9 -8.01 -11.08 -1.53
CA ILE A 9 -8.66 -9.97 -0.83
C ILE A 9 -9.03 -8.80 -1.75
N LEU A 10 -8.36 -8.62 -2.90
CA LEU A 10 -8.65 -7.50 -3.79
C LEU A 10 -10.15 -7.37 -4.16
N PRO A 11 -10.89 -8.46 -4.46
CA PRO A 11 -12.33 -8.36 -4.72
C PRO A 11 -13.13 -7.90 -3.50
N THR A 12 -12.80 -8.38 -2.30
CA THR A 12 -13.53 -8.02 -1.08
C THR A 12 -13.20 -6.61 -0.60
N LEU A 13 -12.01 -6.08 -0.96
CA LEU A 13 -11.65 -4.69 -0.69
C LEU A 13 -12.51 -3.69 -1.48
N LEU A 14 -12.97 -4.05 -2.68
CA LEU A 14 -13.89 -3.21 -3.46
C LEU A 14 -15.29 -3.09 -2.81
N GLU A 15 -15.64 -4.00 -1.89
CA GLU A 15 -16.91 -3.92 -1.13
C GLU A 15 -16.86 -2.89 0.00
N SER A 16 -15.66 -2.40 0.36
CA SER A 16 -15.44 -1.47 1.48
C SER A 16 -16.06 -0.08 1.30
N LYS A 17 -16.50 0.28 0.07
CA LYS A 17 -16.96 1.63 -0.34
C LYS A 17 -15.94 2.74 -0.07
N SER A 18 -14.68 2.36 0.19
CA SER A 18 -13.62 3.28 0.55
C SER A 18 -12.95 3.79 -0.72
N THR A 19 -13.22 5.05 -1.07
CA THR A 19 -12.74 5.63 -2.35
C THR A 19 -11.21 5.65 -2.49
N ILE A 20 -10.48 5.53 -1.37
CA ILE A 20 -9.03 5.40 -1.37
C ILE A 20 -8.59 3.97 -1.69
N ILE A 21 -9.30 2.96 -1.16
CA ILE A 21 -9.09 1.56 -1.50
C ILE A 21 -9.39 1.34 -2.99
N ASP A 22 -10.51 1.88 -3.49
CA ASP A 22 -10.88 1.76 -4.90
C ASP A 22 -9.77 2.29 -5.81
N ALA A 23 -9.27 3.51 -5.54
CA ALA A 23 -8.18 4.10 -6.30
C ALA A 23 -6.90 3.25 -6.25
N SER A 24 -6.53 2.74 -5.08
CA SER A 24 -5.37 1.85 -4.93
C SER A 24 -5.54 0.53 -5.69
N VAL A 25 -6.71 -0.11 -5.60
CA VAL A 25 -7.01 -1.37 -6.29
C VAL A 25 -7.01 -1.16 -7.80
N PHE A 26 -7.63 -0.09 -8.31
CA PHE A 26 -7.60 0.24 -9.73
C PHE A 26 -6.17 0.50 -10.22
N ALA A 27 -5.34 1.21 -9.45
CA ALA A 27 -3.95 1.41 -9.80
C ALA A 27 -3.22 0.07 -9.98
N LEU A 28 -3.27 -0.82 -8.98
CA LEU A 28 -2.58 -2.11 -9.02
C LEU A 28 -3.10 -3.03 -10.15
N THR A 29 -4.41 -3.17 -10.26
CA THR A 29 -5.04 -4.05 -11.26
C THR A 29 -4.77 -3.58 -12.69
N LEU A 30 -4.91 -2.28 -12.95
CA LEU A 30 -4.59 -1.72 -14.27
C LEU A 30 -3.10 -1.87 -14.58
N THR A 31 -2.19 -1.67 -13.63
CA THR A 31 -0.75 -1.93 -13.87
C THR A 31 -0.51 -3.39 -14.24
N HIS A 32 -1.10 -4.34 -13.51
CA HIS A 32 -0.93 -5.76 -13.79
C HIS A 32 -1.40 -6.15 -15.20
N VAL A 33 -2.59 -5.67 -15.59
CA VAL A 33 -3.13 -5.90 -16.94
C VAL A 33 -2.27 -5.22 -18.00
N ALA A 34 -1.87 -3.97 -17.76
CA ALA A 34 -1.08 -3.18 -18.69
C ALA A 34 0.30 -3.77 -18.94
N MET A 35 0.98 -4.27 -17.90
CA MET A 35 2.27 -4.95 -18.04
C MET A 35 2.13 -6.26 -18.82
N SER A 36 1.04 -6.99 -18.60
CA SER A 36 0.75 -8.25 -19.30
C SER A 36 0.42 -8.05 -20.78
N GLN A 37 -0.22 -6.93 -21.12
CA GLN A 37 -0.64 -6.59 -22.50
C GLN A 37 0.29 -5.59 -23.19
N GLN A 38 1.31 -5.08 -22.49
CA GLN A 38 2.17 -3.97 -22.94
C GLN A 38 1.37 -2.71 -23.35
N ASP A 39 0.26 -2.46 -22.66
CA ASP A 39 -0.66 -1.37 -22.97
C ASP A 39 -0.26 -0.07 -22.25
N SER A 40 0.32 0.87 -23.00
CA SER A 40 0.74 2.17 -22.49
C SER A 40 -0.41 3.06 -22.00
N TYR A 41 -1.62 2.93 -22.56
CA TYR A 41 -2.79 3.68 -22.14
C TYR A 41 -3.29 3.20 -20.77
N LEU A 42 -3.32 1.88 -20.56
CA LEU A 42 -3.64 1.31 -19.26
C LEU A 42 -2.58 1.66 -18.20
N LEU A 43 -1.28 1.71 -18.56
CA LEU A 43 -0.23 2.20 -17.66
C LEU A 43 -0.43 3.66 -17.27
N ALA A 44 -0.76 4.54 -18.22
CA ALA A 44 -1.03 5.94 -17.94
C ALA A 44 -2.26 6.12 -17.03
N THR A 45 -3.33 5.39 -17.32
CA THR A 45 -4.56 5.38 -16.52
C THR A 45 -4.28 4.87 -15.10
N SER A 46 -3.51 3.79 -14.98
CA SER A 46 -3.08 3.23 -13.70
C SER A 46 -2.31 4.25 -12.85
N ARG A 47 -1.40 5.02 -13.47
CA ARG A 47 -0.64 6.10 -12.78
C ARG A 47 -1.55 7.22 -12.28
N GLN A 48 -2.62 7.55 -13.00
CA GLN A 48 -3.60 8.54 -12.55
C GLN A 48 -4.33 8.07 -11.28
N TYR A 49 -4.73 6.79 -11.23
CA TYR A 49 -5.33 6.20 -10.03
C TYR A 49 -4.36 6.13 -8.86
N TYR A 50 -3.09 5.78 -9.11
CA TYR A 50 -2.04 5.82 -8.09
C TYR A 50 -1.89 7.22 -7.50
N THR A 51 -1.78 8.24 -8.36
CA THR A 51 -1.66 9.65 -7.94
C THR A 51 -2.87 10.08 -7.12
N THR A 52 -4.08 9.68 -7.55
CA THR A 52 -5.32 9.96 -6.83
C THR A 52 -5.33 9.31 -5.45
N ALA A 53 -4.88 8.06 -5.33
CA ALA A 53 -4.77 7.36 -4.06
C ALA A 53 -3.79 8.08 -3.12
N ILE A 54 -2.62 8.48 -3.60
CA ILE A 54 -1.63 9.25 -2.82
C ILE A 54 -2.22 10.59 -2.36
N GLN A 55 -2.83 11.34 -3.26
CA GLN A 55 -3.48 12.61 -2.91
C GLN A 55 -4.54 12.44 -1.84
N LYS A 56 -5.35 11.37 -1.94
CA LYS A 56 -6.32 11.02 -0.90
C LYS A 56 -5.59 10.72 0.41
N VAL A 57 -4.58 9.84 0.43
CA VAL A 57 -3.78 9.52 1.64
C VAL A 57 -3.22 10.80 2.28
N CYS A 58 -2.70 11.74 1.48
CA CYS A 58 -2.11 12.98 1.97
C CYS A 58 -3.16 13.97 2.49
N ALA A 59 -4.31 14.07 1.82
CA ALA A 59 -5.41 14.96 2.22
C ALA A 59 -6.23 14.41 3.41
N TYR A 60 -5.81 13.27 3.98
CA TYR A 60 -6.64 12.55 4.94
C TYR A 60 -6.43 13.03 6.38
N ASP A 61 -7.51 13.56 6.96
CA ASP A 61 -7.62 13.82 8.40
C ASP A 61 -8.04 12.54 9.13
N ARG A 62 -7.14 12.00 9.97
CA ARG A 62 -7.22 11.04 11.12
C ARG A 62 -8.41 10.06 11.33
N VAL A 63 -9.38 9.93 10.43
CA VAL A 63 -10.63 9.14 10.57
C VAL A 63 -10.64 7.96 9.59
N ILE A 64 -9.47 7.41 9.25
CA ILE A 64 -9.41 6.17 8.47
C ILE A 64 -9.64 4.99 9.41
N ASN A 65 -10.51 4.07 9.00
CA ASN A 65 -10.54 2.72 9.56
C ASN A 65 -9.11 2.13 9.49
N PRO A 66 -8.46 1.79 10.62
CA PRO A 66 -7.09 1.29 10.64
C PRO A 66 -6.79 0.19 9.62
N HIS A 67 -7.78 -0.66 9.32
CA HIS A 67 -7.67 -1.70 8.30
C HIS A 67 -7.48 -1.13 6.89
N ASP A 68 -8.23 -0.08 6.53
CA ASP A 68 -8.15 0.55 5.22
C ASP A 68 -6.78 1.19 4.99
N PHE A 69 -6.22 1.83 6.02
CA PHE A 69 -4.88 2.41 5.90
C PHE A 69 -3.83 1.34 5.61
N ILE A 70 -3.88 0.22 6.34
CA ILE A 70 -2.97 -0.91 6.08
C ILE A 70 -3.21 -1.44 4.66
N HIS A 71 -4.45 -1.71 4.26
CA HIS A 71 -4.74 -2.21 2.92
C HIS A 71 -4.24 -1.28 1.82
N VAL A 72 -4.49 0.03 1.92
CA VAL A 72 -4.02 1.04 0.97
C VAL A 72 -2.49 1.06 0.91
N ALA A 73 -1.81 1.19 2.04
CA ALA A 73 -0.35 1.24 2.08
C ALA A 73 0.27 -0.02 1.45
N MET A 74 -0.35 -1.18 1.68
CA MET A 74 0.12 -2.44 1.13
C MET A 74 -0.16 -2.60 -0.36
N ILE A 75 -1.32 -2.14 -0.85
CA ILE A 75 -1.62 -2.13 -2.28
C ILE A 75 -0.68 -1.16 -3.03
N LEU A 76 -0.42 0.02 -2.46
CA LEU A 76 0.49 0.99 -3.05
C LEU A 76 1.94 0.49 -3.04
N ALA A 77 2.37 -0.21 -1.99
CA ALA A 77 3.65 -0.91 -2.00
C ALA A 77 3.70 -1.94 -3.14
N MET A 78 2.68 -2.77 -3.30
CA MET A 78 2.64 -3.73 -4.42
C MET A 78 2.69 -3.03 -5.78
N TYR A 79 1.93 -1.95 -5.98
CA TYR A 79 2.00 -1.13 -7.19
C TYR A 79 3.43 -0.70 -7.49
N GLU A 80 4.12 -0.14 -6.50
CA GLU A 80 5.51 0.31 -6.66
C GLU A 80 6.45 -0.82 -7.03
N LEU A 81 6.27 -2.04 -6.51
CA LEU A 81 7.08 -3.19 -6.94
C LEU A 81 6.90 -3.52 -8.42
N TYR A 82 5.69 -3.38 -8.96
CA TYR A 82 5.43 -3.63 -10.37
C TYR A 82 5.95 -2.52 -11.29
N THR A 83 5.95 -1.27 -10.82
CA THR A 83 6.30 -0.10 -11.64
C THR A 83 7.72 0.43 -11.42
N CYS A 84 8.41 -0.05 -10.39
CA CYS A 84 9.75 0.36 -10.01
C CYS A 84 10.74 0.15 -11.16
N VAL A 85 11.54 1.19 -11.44
CA VAL A 85 12.74 1.05 -12.26
C VAL A 85 13.75 0.24 -11.45
N PRO A 86 14.39 -0.81 -12.01
CA PRO A 86 15.35 -1.63 -11.28
C PRO A 86 16.36 -0.77 -10.50
N GLY A 87 16.33 -0.87 -9.17
CA GLY A 87 17.20 -0.11 -8.26
C GLY A 87 16.54 1.08 -7.54
N ASP A 88 15.32 1.48 -7.90
CA ASP A 88 14.60 2.58 -7.26
C ASP A 88 13.41 2.11 -6.42
N ILE A 89 13.71 1.45 -5.29
CA ILE A 89 12.70 0.89 -4.38
C ILE A 89 12.24 1.90 -3.30
N GLN A 90 12.57 3.19 -3.44
CA GLN A 90 12.35 4.18 -2.37
C GLN A 90 10.86 4.36 -2.04
N SER A 91 10.00 4.47 -3.05
CA SER A 91 8.55 4.63 -2.85
C SER A 91 7.93 3.41 -2.16
N TRP A 92 8.38 2.21 -2.51
CA TRP A 92 7.98 0.98 -1.81
C TRP A 92 8.37 1.01 -0.33
N ILE A 93 9.62 1.38 -0.02
CA ILE A 93 10.11 1.47 1.37
C ILE A 93 9.24 2.42 2.18
N ILE A 94 8.84 3.56 1.58
CA ILE A 94 8.00 4.57 2.24
C ILE A 94 6.66 3.96 2.64
N HIS A 95 5.96 3.29 1.72
CA HIS A 95 4.64 2.68 1.98
C HIS A 95 4.70 1.58 3.04
N VAL A 96 5.70 0.71 2.96
CA VAL A 96 5.92 -0.36 3.95
C VAL A 96 6.25 0.21 5.32
N SER A 97 7.11 1.23 5.38
CA SER A 97 7.50 1.89 6.62
C SER A 97 6.31 2.61 7.28
N ALA A 98 5.46 3.25 6.47
CA ALA A 98 4.24 3.89 6.95
C ALA A 98 3.28 2.87 7.56
N ALA A 99 3.04 1.75 6.87
CA ALA A 99 2.20 0.66 7.39
C ALA A 99 2.75 0.07 8.70
N CYS A 100 4.07 -0.15 8.79
CA CYS A 100 4.73 -0.63 10.01
C CYS A 100 4.60 0.35 11.18
N LYS A 101 4.82 1.65 10.95
CA LYS A 101 4.66 2.68 11.99
C LYS A 101 3.22 2.76 12.47
N PHE A 102 2.26 2.75 11.56
CA PHE A 102 0.84 2.78 11.89
C PHE A 102 0.40 1.53 12.67
N ALA A 103 0.84 0.34 12.25
CA ALA A 103 0.55 -0.89 12.98
C ALA A 103 1.10 -0.88 14.42
N ASN A 104 2.28 -0.27 14.64
CA ASN A 104 2.83 -0.09 15.97
C ASN A 104 2.01 0.92 16.79
N GLN A 105 1.55 2.02 16.19
CA GLN A 105 0.65 2.98 16.84
C GLN A 105 -0.69 2.32 17.24
N CYS A 106 -1.27 1.50 16.37
CA CYS A 106 -2.47 0.72 16.66
C CYS A 106 -2.28 -0.30 17.80
N ARG A 107 -1.06 -0.77 18.08
CA ARG A 107 -0.81 -1.60 19.27
C ARG A 107 -0.81 -0.79 20.56
N SER A 108 -0.52 0.51 20.47
CA SER A 108 -0.44 1.43 21.61
C SER A 108 -1.73 2.22 21.85
N SER A 109 -2.62 2.30 20.86
CA SER A 109 -3.98 2.84 20.95
C SER A 109 -5.00 1.70 20.91
N ASP A 110 -6.18 1.78 21.52
CA ASP A 110 -7.22 0.72 21.50
C ASP A 110 -7.81 0.34 20.11
N LEU A 111 -7.14 0.72 19.01
CA LEU A 111 -7.47 0.36 17.63
C LEU A 111 -6.94 -1.03 17.29
N SER A 112 -7.84 -2.02 17.16
CA SER A 112 -7.46 -3.40 16.88
C SER A 112 -7.24 -3.66 15.39
N LEU A 113 -6.01 -4.01 14.99
CA LEU A 113 -5.73 -4.62 13.68
C LEU A 113 -5.97 -6.13 13.74
N THR A 114 -6.43 -6.74 12.65
CA THR A 114 -6.66 -8.19 12.64
C THR A 114 -5.34 -8.95 12.54
N GLY A 115 -5.34 -10.22 12.96
CA GLY A 115 -4.20 -11.12 12.75
C GLY A 115 -3.83 -11.29 11.28
N HIS A 116 -4.79 -11.14 10.36
CA HIS A 116 -4.54 -11.17 8.93
C HIS A 116 -3.79 -9.93 8.44
N ASP A 117 -4.13 -8.74 8.94
CA ASP A 117 -3.44 -7.48 8.57
C ASP A 117 -1.98 -7.49 9.00
N LEU A 118 -1.72 -8.01 10.21
CA LEU A 118 -0.36 -8.16 10.72
C LEU A 118 0.44 -9.23 9.96
N TYR A 119 -0.19 -10.34 9.60
CA TYR A 119 0.46 -11.38 8.80
C TYR A 119 0.84 -10.86 7.41
N ARG A 120 -0.10 -10.16 6.78
CA ARG A 120 0.06 -9.47 5.50
C ARG A 120 1.22 -8.48 5.52
N LEU A 121 1.25 -7.60 6.51
CA LEU A 121 2.35 -6.64 6.66
C LEU A 121 3.71 -7.34 6.77
N ARG A 122 3.78 -8.48 7.46
CA ARG A 122 5.02 -9.28 7.54
C ARG A 122 5.45 -9.84 6.18
N THR A 123 4.54 -10.27 5.30
CA THR A 123 4.95 -10.83 4.00
C THR A 123 5.61 -9.80 3.09
N VAL A 124 5.29 -8.52 3.26
CA VAL A 124 5.93 -7.42 2.53
C VAL A 124 7.16 -6.88 3.28
N ALA A 125 7.15 -6.85 4.61
CA ALA A 125 8.27 -6.35 5.42
C ALA A 125 9.49 -7.30 5.48
N VAL A 126 9.29 -8.63 5.42
CA VAL A 126 10.38 -9.63 5.53
C VAL A 126 11.37 -9.54 4.36
N SER A 127 10.97 -8.99 3.22
CA SER A 127 11.88 -8.71 2.10
C SER A 127 12.99 -7.69 2.42
N PHE A 128 12.98 -7.05 3.60
CA PHE A 128 13.90 -5.97 3.97
C PHE A 128 14.80 -6.24 5.19
N SER A 129 14.71 -7.40 5.86
CA SER A 129 15.66 -7.73 6.97
C SER A 129 17.14 -7.77 6.56
N SER A 130 17.44 -7.62 5.26
CA SER A 130 18.78 -7.52 4.67
C SER A 130 19.25 -6.09 4.34
N LEU A 131 18.42 -5.04 4.48
CA LEU A 131 18.83 -3.65 4.22
C LEU A 131 18.66 -2.77 5.46
N SER A 132 19.79 -2.39 6.05
CA SER A 132 19.88 -1.35 7.06
C SER A 132 19.75 0.02 6.40
N ILE A 133 18.69 0.78 6.70
CA ILE A 133 18.63 2.22 6.37
C ILE A 133 18.18 3.01 7.61
N PRO A 134 19.06 3.85 8.18
CA PRO A 134 18.68 4.82 9.20
C PRO A 134 18.05 6.06 8.54
N SER A 135 17.07 6.65 9.24
CA SER A 135 16.62 8.04 9.09
C SER A 135 15.65 8.39 7.93
N LEU A 136 14.41 7.90 7.99
CA LEU A 136 13.27 8.46 7.22
C LEU A 136 12.16 8.97 8.16
N LEU A 137 12.51 9.95 8.99
CA LEU A 137 11.58 10.71 9.82
C LEU A 137 11.29 12.12 9.27
N LEU A 138 11.88 12.50 8.13
CA LEU A 138 11.77 13.85 7.57
C LEU A 138 10.77 14.00 6.42
N LEU A 139 10.29 12.91 5.80
CA LEU A 139 9.39 13.01 4.64
C LEU A 139 7.89 13.19 4.99
N TYR A 140 7.48 12.96 6.23
CA TYR A 140 6.07 13.08 6.66
C TYR A 140 5.77 14.32 7.52
N VAL A 141 6.76 15.20 7.76
CA VAL A 141 6.61 16.41 8.60
C VAL A 141 6.70 17.70 7.77
N LYS A 142 6.85 17.61 6.44
CA LYS A 142 7.01 18.79 5.57
C LYS A 142 6.24 18.78 4.24
N LEU A 143 5.19 17.97 4.12
CA LEU A 143 4.22 18.07 3.02
C LEU A 143 2.82 18.25 3.60
#